data_AF-A0A519RW53-F1
#
_entry.id   AF-A0A519RW53-F1
#
_cell.length_a   1.000
_cell.length_b   1.000
_cell.length_c   1.000
_cell.angle_alpha   90.00
_cell.angle_beta   90.00
_cell.angle_gamma   90.00
#
_symmetry.space_group_name_H-M   'P 1'
#
loop_
_entity.id
_entity.type
_entity.pdbx_description
1 polymer ?
#
loop_
_entity_poly.entity_id
_entity_poly.type
_entity_poly.pdbx_seq_one_letter_code
_entity_poly.pdbx_strand_id
1 'polypeptide(L)'
;MAAATPVTEALLAACRRGEEAAQFRLYNLLAYQLMGVCLRYCPSRAEAEDALQNTFVKLFTRLDQYRGDGPFEAGEELHERVL
;
A
#
# COMPACT_ATOMS: atom_id res chain seq x y z
N MET A 1 16.17 12.03 -18.47
CA MET A 1 16.42 11.03 -17.41
C MET A 1 15.56 11.41 -16.22
N ALA A 2 14.37 10.82 -16.07
CA ALA A 2 13.47 11.14 -14.96
C ALA A 2 14.12 10.65 -13.67
N ALA A 3 14.53 11.57 -12.81
CA ALA A 3 15.05 11.25 -11.50
C ALA A 3 14.06 10.32 -10.79
N ALA A 4 14.54 9.16 -10.33
CA ALA A 4 13.79 8.30 -9.43
C ALA A 4 13.40 9.17 -8.22
N THR A 5 12.17 9.67 -8.24
CA THR A 5 11.77 10.67 -7.26
C THR A 5 11.48 9.89 -6.00
N PRO A 6 12.21 10.15 -4.91
CA PRO A 6 12.01 9.42 -3.68
C PRO A 6 10.59 9.65 -3.17
N VAL A 7 10.11 8.74 -2.32
CA VAL A 7 8.89 8.97 -1.55
C VAL A 7 9.16 10.19 -0.66
N THR A 8 8.50 11.31 -0.96
CA THR A 8 8.63 12.57 -0.21
C THR A 8 7.39 12.82 0.64
N GLU A 9 7.54 13.62 1.69
CA GLU A 9 6.39 14.03 2.52
C GLU A 9 5.33 14.79 1.71
N ALA A 10 5.75 15.54 0.68
CA ALA A 10 4.83 16.20 -0.24
C ALA A 10 4.00 15.19 -1.06
N LEU A 11 4.61 14.08 -1.50
CA LEU A 11 3.90 13.00 -2.20
C LEU A 11 2.92 12.30 -1.26
N LEU A 12 3.33 12.01 -0.03
CA LEU A 12 2.47 11.40 0.99
C LEU A 12 1.30 12.33 1.35
N ALA A 13 1.55 13.63 1.51
CA ALA A 13 0.50 14.62 1.74
C ALA A 13 -0.50 14.72 0.57
N ALA A 14 -0.03 14.62 -0.68
CA ALA A 14 -0.92 14.57 -1.84
C ALA A 14 -1.74 13.28 -1.88
N CYS A 15 -1.15 12.14 -1.50
CA CYS A 15 -1.88 10.88 -1.39
C CYS A 15 -2.96 10.92 -0.28
N ARG A 16 -2.67 11.55 0.86
CA ARG A 16 -3.62 11.83 1.95
C ARG A 16 -4.82 12.68 1.48
N ARG A 17 -4.56 13.68 0.62
CA ARG A 17 -5.61 14.47 -0.04
C ARG A 17 -6.44 13.69 -1.08
N GLY A 18 -6.12 12.43 -1.35
CA GLY A 18 -6.82 11.63 -2.34
C GLY A 18 -6.44 11.95 -3.79
N GLU A 19 -5.29 12.57 -4.03
CA GLU A 19 -4.87 12.88 -5.40
C GLU A 19 -4.47 11.61 -6.16
N GLU A 20 -5.27 11.22 -7.16
CA GLU A 20 -5.08 10.01 -7.95
C GLU A 20 -3.68 9.94 -8.59
N ALA A 21 -3.20 11.06 -9.14
CA ALA A 21 -1.86 11.14 -9.74
C ALA A 21 -0.74 10.86 -8.71
N ALA A 22 -0.92 11.31 -7.46
CA ALA A 22 0.03 11.04 -6.39
C ALA A 22 -0.02 9.57 -5.95
N GLN A 23 -1.22 9.01 -5.81
CA GLN A 23 -1.41 7.59 -5.47
C GLN A 23 -0.84 6.67 -6.53
N PHE A 24 -1.10 6.94 -7.82
CA PHE A 24 -0.54 6.20 -8.94
C PHE A 24 1.00 6.28 -8.95
N ARG A 25 1.55 7.45 -8.64
CA ARG A 25 3.00 7.63 -8.57
C ARG A 25 3.62 6.85 -7.41
N LEU A 26 2.99 6.88 -6.23
CA LEU A 26 3.42 6.09 -5.08
C LEU A 26 3.35 4.58 -5.38
N TYR A 27 2.27 4.15 -6.04
CA TYR A 27 2.10 2.77 -6.50
C TYR A 27 3.26 2.35 -7.40
N ASN A 28 3.57 3.10 -8.46
CA ASN A 28 4.65 2.73 -9.39
C ASN A 28 6.03 2.66 -8.72
N LEU A 29 6.28 3.48 -7.69
CA LEU A 29 7.54 3.46 -6.94
C LEU A 29 7.68 2.20 -6.08
N LEU A 30 6.59 1.76 -5.44
CA LEU A 30 6.62 0.68 -4.46
C LEU A 30 6.22 -0.68 -5.03
N ALA A 31 5.43 -0.72 -6.11
CA ALA A 31 4.81 -1.93 -6.64
C ALA A 31 5.85 -2.99 -7.01
N TYR A 32 6.97 -2.61 -7.63
CA TYR A 32 8.02 -3.56 -7.99
C TYR A 32 8.65 -4.20 -6.75
N GLN A 33 8.97 -3.40 -5.73
CA GLN A 33 9.58 -3.92 -4.51
C GLN A 33 8.62 -4.76 -3.69
N LEU A 34 7.37 -4.29 -3.52
CA LEU A 34 6.33 -5.00 -2.78
C LEU A 34 5.90 -6.28 -3.50
N MET A 35 5.86 -6.30 -4.84
CA MET A 35 5.61 -7.53 -5.59
C MET A 35 6.67 -8.60 -5.28
N GLY A 36 7.95 -8.20 -5.19
CA GLY A 36 9.03 -9.11 -4.78
C GLY A 36 8.84 -9.67 -3.37
N VAL A 37 8.22 -8.90 -2.47
CA VAL A 37 7.83 -9.38 -1.12
C VAL A 37 6.64 -10.32 -1.21
N CYS A 38 5.55 -9.94 -1.90
CA CYS A 38 4.36 -10.78 -2.06
C CYS A 38 4.68 -12.14 -2.68
N LEU A 39 5.54 -12.18 -3.71
CA LEU A 39 5.98 -13.43 -4.34
C LEU A 39 6.76 -14.37 -3.41
N ARG A 40 7.28 -13.89 -2.27
CA ARG A 40 7.95 -14.75 -1.27
C ARG A 40 6.97 -15.45 -0.34
N TYR A 41 5.76 -14.91 -0.20
CA TYR A 41 4.75 -15.40 0.75
C TYR A 41 3.53 -16.00 0.06
N CYS A 42 3.27 -15.65 -1.20
CA CYS A 42 2.17 -16.17 -1.98
C CYS A 42 2.63 -17.34 -2.85
N PRO A 43 1.84 -18.43 -2.94
CA PRO A 43 2.22 -19.62 -3.70
C PRO A 43 2.06 -19.45 -5.22
N SER A 44 1.33 -18.42 -5.66
CA SER A 44 1.19 -18.07 -7.08
C SER A 44 1.37 -16.58 -7.32
N ARG A 45 1.70 -16.23 -8.57
CA ARG A 45 1.77 -14.83 -9.01
C ARG A 45 0.42 -14.12 -8.90
N ALA A 46 -0.68 -14.82 -9.19
CA ALA A 46 -2.02 -14.26 -9.09
C ALA A 46 -2.37 -13.87 -7.64
N GLU A 47 -2.05 -14.74 -6.67
CA GLU A 47 -2.22 -14.42 -5.25
C GLU A 47 -1.29 -13.29 -4.79
N ALA A 48 -0.07 -13.23 -5.32
CA ALA A 48 0.83 -12.11 -5.04
C ALA A 48 0.29 -10.78 -5.58
N GLU A 49 -0.32 -10.78 -6.77
CA GLU A 49 -0.95 -9.60 -7.38
C GLU A 49 -2.17 -9.13 -6.56
N ASP A 50 -3.00 -10.07 -6.09
CA ASP A 50 -4.14 -9.76 -5.21
C ASP A 50 -3.68 -9.21 -3.84
N ALA A 51 -2.71 -9.88 -3.21
CA ALA A 51 -2.10 -9.41 -1.96
C ALA A 51 -1.48 -8.03 -2.10
N LEU A 52 -0.82 -7.75 -3.23
CA LEU A 52 -0.26 -6.44 -3.55
C LEU A 52 -1.36 -5.38 -3.67
N GLN A 53 -2.42 -5.65 -4.43
CA GLN A 53 -3.56 -4.74 -4.57
C GLN A 53 -4.20 -4.44 -3.20
N ASN A 54 -4.49 -5.48 -2.42
CA ASN A 54 -5.04 -5.34 -1.07
C ASN A 54 -4.13 -4.53 -0.15
N THR A 55 -2.81 -4.69 -0.29
CA THR A 55 -1.83 -3.90 0.46
C THR A 55 -1.91 -2.42 0.11
N PHE A 56 -2.00 -2.07 -1.17
CA PHE A 56 -2.13 -0.67 -1.60
C PHE A 56 -3.47 -0.05 -1.22
N VAL A 57 -4.57 -0.80 -1.32
CA VAL A 57 -5.87 -0.34 -0.82
C VAL A 57 -5.77 0.02 0.66
N LYS A 58 -5.23 -0.88 1.49
CA LYS A 58 -5.00 -0.62 2.92
C LYS A 58 -4.07 0.58 3.15
N LEU A 59 -2.99 0.68 2.37
CA LEU A 59 -2.03 1.77 2.45
C LEU A 59 -2.70 3.12 2.21
N PHE A 60 -3.49 3.26 1.14
CA PHE A 60 -4.15 4.53 0.80
C PHE A 60 -5.31 4.86 1.76
N THR A 61 -6.11 3.87 2.16
CA THR A 61 -7.21 4.08 3.12
C THR A 61 -6.71 4.43 4.52
N ARG A 62 -5.52 3.96 4.90
CA ARG A 62 -4.92 4.23 6.23
C ARG A 62 -3.83 5.29 6.19
N LEU A 63 -3.45 5.81 5.03
CA LEU A 63 -2.40 6.83 4.90
C LEU A 63 -2.75 8.11 5.68
N ASP A 64 -4.05 8.43 5.76
CA ASP A 64 -4.59 9.53 6.53
C ASP A 64 -4.58 9.26 8.05
N GLN A 65 -4.71 7.99 8.43
CA GLN A 65 -4.64 7.53 9.82
C GLN A 65 -3.20 7.39 10.31
N TYR A 66 -2.22 7.33 9.39
CA TYR A 66 -0.80 7.30 9.70
C TYR A 66 -0.35 8.68 10.21
N ARG A 67 -0.54 8.93 11.51
CA ARG A 67 -0.16 10.16 12.23
C ARG A 67 1.29 10.13 12.73
N GLY A 68 2.09 9.13 12.37
CA GLY A 68 3.51 9.03 12.76
C GLY A 68 3.77 8.57 14.20
N ASP A 69 2.72 8.20 14.94
CA ASP A 69 2.80 7.76 16.34
C ASP A 69 2.20 6.35 16.46
N GLY A 70 3.05 5.34 16.65
CA GLY A 70 2.65 3.99 17.08
C GLY A 70 2.60 2.89 16.00
N PRO A 71 2.86 1.61 16.39
CA PRO A 71 2.86 0.47 15.49
C PRO A 71 1.45 0.24 14.91
N PHE A 72 1.43 -0.18 13.64
CA PHE A 72 0.22 -0.50 12.89
C PHE A 72 -0.62 -1.57 13.61
N GLU A 73 -1.61 -1.15 14.40
CA GLU A 73 -2.70 -2.03 14.81
C GLU A 73 -3.58 -2.27 13.59
N ALA A 74 -3.36 -3.43 12.97
CA ALA A 74 -4.26 -3.94 11.96
C ALA A 74 -5.60 -4.23 12.64
N GLY A 75 -6.60 -3.40 12.38
CA GLY A 75 -7.99 -3.75 12.69
C GLY A 75 -8.29 -5.13 12.09
N GLU A 76 -8.38 -6.12 12.97
CA GLU A 76 -9.11 -7.36 12.74
C GLU A 76 -10.58 -6.99 12.56
N GLU A 77 -11.05 -7.06 11.32
CA GLU A 77 -12.45 -7.33 11.03
C GLU A 77 -12.48 -8.55 10.12
N LEU A 78 -12.39 -9.73 10.74
CA LEU A 78 -12.87 -11.00 10.20
C LEU A 78 -13.71 -11.67 11.29
N HIS A 79 -14.79 -11.01 11.65
CA HIS A 79 -15.84 -11.58 12.48
C HIS A 79 -16.57 -12.66 11.65
N GLU A 80 -16.19 -13.92 11.88
CA GLU A 80 -17.04 -15.11 11.90
C GLU A 80 -18.32 -15.06 11.03
N ARG A 81 -18.28 -15.61 9.81
CA ARG A 81 -19.47 -16.22 9.15
C ARG A 81 -19.08 -17.36 8.20
N VAL A 82 -18.50 -18.43 8.74
CA VAL A 82 -18.64 -19.78 8.18
C VAL A 82 -18.94 -20.73 9.35
N LEU A 83 -20.16 -20.64 9.87
CA LEU A 83 -20.95 -21.71 10.45
C LEU A 83 -22.41 -21.48 10.08
#